data_AF-A0A7W1BZD8-F1
#
_entry.id   AF-A0A7W1BZD8-F1
#
_cell.length_a   1.000
_cell.length_b   1.000
_cell.length_c   1.000
_cell.angle_alpha   90.00
_cell.angle_beta   90.00
_cell.angle_gamma   90.00
#
_symmetry.space_group_name_H-M   'P 1'
#
loop_
_entity.id
_entity.type
_entity.pdbx_description
1 polymer ?
#
loop_
_entity_poly.entity_id
_entity_poly.type
_entity_poly.pdbx_seq_one_letter_code
_entity_poly.pdbx_strand_id
1 'polypeptide(L)' 'MKKSTPAVLGYHMPAEWGRHQATWLTWPKDPLTWPDRVPLVEDIFLQMMAALAPH' A
#
# COMPACT_ATOMS: atom_id res chain seq x y z
N MET A 1 19.39 6.27 27.83
CA MET A 1 19.47 7.17 26.66
C MET A 1 18.08 7.40 26.10
N LYS A 2 17.64 8.65 25.93
CA LYS A 2 16.44 8.94 25.11
C LYS A 2 16.74 8.50 23.68
N LYS A 3 15.93 7.59 23.13
CA LYS A 3 16.05 7.19 21.72
C LYS A 3 15.62 8.39 20.87
N SER A 4 16.40 8.73 19.85
CA SER A 4 16.01 9.75 18.87
C SER A 4 14.76 9.27 18.14
N THR A 5 13.65 9.96 18.35
CA THR A 5 12.38 9.69 17.66
C THR A 5 12.33 10.47 16.34
N PRO A 6 11.49 10.06 15.37
CA PRO A 6 11.32 10.81 14.13
C PRO A 6 10.98 12.30 14.38
N ALA A 7 10.13 12.58 15.36
CA ALA A 7 9.78 13.94 15.76
C ALA A 7 10.98 14.76 16.28
N VAL A 8 11.86 14.15 17.08
CA VAL A 8 13.10 14.80 17.56
C VAL A 8 14.07 15.09 16.41
N LEU A 9 14.02 14.27 15.35
CA LEU A 9 14.84 14.42 14.15
C LEU A 9 14.20 15.33 13.08
N GLY A 10 13.03 15.92 13.33
CA GLY A 10 12.33 16.83 12.40
C GLY A 10 11.52 16.13 11.30
N TYR A 11 11.34 14.80 11.36
CA TYR A 11 10.48 14.07 10.44
C TYR A 11 9.02 14.08 10.91
N HIS A 12 8.11 14.02 9.95
CA HIS A 12 6.68 13.82 10.19
C HIS A 12 6.10 12.88 9.13
N MET A 13 4.97 12.24 9.44
CA MET A 13 4.18 11.51 8.46
C MET A 13 3.37 12.53 7.66
N PRO A 14 3.57 12.66 6.33
CA PRO A 14 2.77 13.54 5.52
C PRO A 14 1.33 13.02 5.44
N ALA A 15 0.39 13.92 5.15
CA ALA A 15 -0.98 13.52 4.90
C ALA A 15 -1.09 12.68 3.61
N GLU A 16 -2.03 11.76 3.58
CA GLU A 16 -2.25 10.83 2.47
C GLU A 16 -2.70 11.52 1.16
N TRP A 17 -3.22 12.75 1.23
CA TRP A 17 -3.54 13.55 0.05
C TRP A 17 -2.36 14.39 -0.46
N GLY A 18 -1.18 14.24 0.14
CA GLY A 18 0.05 14.85 -0.36
C GLY A 18 0.50 14.21 -1.67
N ARG A 19 1.48 14.84 -2.35
CA ARG A 19 2.07 14.26 -3.55
C ARG A 19 2.84 12.99 -3.17
N HIS A 20 2.47 11.86 -3.78
CA HIS A 20 3.15 10.59 -3.61
C HIS A 20 4.20 10.36 -4.70
N GLN A 21 5.24 9.58 -4.36
CA GLN A 21 6.21 9.10 -5.35
C GLN A 21 5.77 7.77 -5.99
N ALA A 22 5.09 6.92 -5.22
CA ALA A 22 4.59 5.62 -5.64
C ALA A 22 3.58 5.07 -4.63
N THR A 23 2.81 4.06 -5.04
CA THR A 23 1.92 3.27 -4.17
C THR A 23 2.45 1.85 -4.07
N TRP A 24 2.48 1.30 -2.85
CA TRP A 24 2.91 -0.08 -2.58
C TRP A 24 1.69 -0.96 -2.32
N LEU A 25 1.65 -2.14 -2.96
CA LEU A 25 0.57 -3.11 -2.82
C LEU A 25 1.17 -4.51 -2.55
N THR A 26 0.48 -5.32 -1.75
CA THR A 26 0.80 -6.73 -1.53
C THR A 26 -0.06 -7.60 -2.44
N TRP A 27 0.53 -8.62 -3.08
CA TRP A 27 -0.21 -9.48 -4.01
C TRP A 27 -1.17 -10.44 -3.27
N PRO A 28 -2.47 -10.51 -3.64
CA PRO A 28 -3.45 -11.36 -3.00
C PRO A 28 -3.26 -12.81 -3.47
N LYS A 29 -2.81 -13.69 -2.58
CA LYS A 29 -2.50 -15.09 -2.93
C LYS A 29 -2.95 -16.13 -1.92
N ASP A 30 -3.51 -15.71 -0.80
CA ASP A 30 -3.83 -16.60 0.32
C ASP A 30 -5.26 -17.19 0.17
N PRO A 31 -5.40 -18.50 -0.05
CA PRO A 31 -6.71 -19.14 -0.16
C PRO A 31 -7.49 -19.21 1.16
N LEU A 32 -6.82 -19.09 2.31
CA LEU A 32 -7.51 -19.00 3.61
C LEU A 32 -8.24 -17.66 3.73
N THR A 33 -7.59 -16.58 3.27
CA THR A 33 -8.20 -15.25 3.19
C THR A 33 -9.25 -15.19 2.08
N TRP A 34 -9.02 -15.87 0.95
CA TRP A 34 -9.89 -15.84 -0.24
C TRP A 34 -10.35 -17.24 -0.70
N PRO A 35 -11.24 -17.92 0.03
CA PRO A 35 -11.70 -19.25 -0.35
C PRO A 35 -12.35 -19.25 -1.73
N ASP A 36 -11.84 -20.11 -2.62
CA ASP A 36 -12.28 -20.29 -4.02
C ASP A 36 -12.31 -18.99 -4.86
N ARG A 37 -11.60 -17.94 -4.41
CA ARG A 37 -11.67 -16.59 -4.99
C ARG A 37 -10.33 -15.91 -5.24
N VAL A 38 -9.20 -16.56 -4.95
CA VAL A 38 -7.86 -15.97 -5.22
C VAL A 38 -7.76 -15.40 -6.65
N PRO A 39 -8.11 -16.12 -7.73
CA PRO A 39 -8.01 -15.57 -9.09
C PRO A 39 -8.88 -14.32 -9.30
N LEU A 40 -10.09 -14.30 -8.74
CA LEU A 40 -10.98 -13.15 -8.82
C LEU A 40 -10.39 -11.91 -8.13
N VAL A 41 -9.74 -12.10 -6.98
CA VAL A 41 -9.13 -10.98 -6.24
C VAL A 41 -7.85 -10.51 -6.93
N GLU A 42 -7.07 -11.41 -7.52
CA GLU A 42 -5.94 -11.06 -8.38
C GLU A 42 -6.39 -10.16 -9.55
N ASP A 43 -7.48 -10.50 -10.24
CA ASP A 43 -8.04 -9.69 -11.32
C ASP A 43 -8.47 -8.29 -10.86
N ILE A 44 -9.05 -8.19 -9.67
CA ILE A 44 -9.43 -6.89 -9.07
C ILE A 44 -8.19 -6.07 -8.72
N PHE A 45 -7.13 -6.69 -8.20
CA PHE A 45 -5.87 -6.00 -7.91
C PHE A 45 -5.21 -5.47 -9.19
N LEU A 46 -5.30 -6.20 -10.31
CA LEU A 46 -4.85 -5.71 -11.61
C LEU A 46 -5.63 -4.46 -12.04
N GLN A 47 -6.95 -4.42 -11.83
CA GLN A 47 -7.77 -3.23 -12.11
C GLN A 47 -7.35 -2.03 -11.23
N MET A 48 -7.08 -2.27 -9.94
CA MET A 48 -6.58 -1.23 -9.04
C MET A 48 -5.21 -0.69 -9.48
N MET A 49 -4.28 -1.57 -9.86
CA MET A 49 -2.96 -1.18 -10.35
C MET A 49 -3.07 -0.37 -11.65
N ALA A 50 -3.94 -0.77 -12.57
CA ALA A 50 -4.18 -0.04 -13.81
C ALA A 50 -4.76 1.37 -13.56
N ALA A 51 -5.63 1.52 -12.55
CA ALA A 51 -6.18 2.82 -12.15
C ALA A 51 -5.14 3.72 -11.46
N LEU A 52 -4.18 3.14 -10.73
CA LEU A 52 -3.13 3.89 -10.03
C LEU A 52 -1.98 4.31 -10.95
N ALA A 53 -1.62 3.49 -11.94
CA ALA A 53 -0.43 3.68 -12.78
C ALA A 53 -0.30 5.05 -13.50
N PRO A 54 -1.38 5.73 -13.94
CA PRO A 54 -1.26 7.03 -14.60
C PRO A 54 -0.94 8.22 -13.67
N HIS A 55 -0.89 8.00 -12.35
CA HIS A 55 -0.79 9.04 -11.32
C HIS A 55 0.56 9.01 -10.59
#